data_AF-Q55034-F1
#
_entry.id   AF-Q55034-F1
#
_cell.length_a   1.000
_cell.length_b   1.000
_cell.length_c   1.000
_cell.angle_alpha   90.00
_cell.angle_beta   90.00
_cell.angle_gamma   90.00
#
_symmetry.space_group_name_H-M   'P 1'
#
loop_
_entity.id
_entity.type
_entity.pdbx_description
1 polymer ?
#
loop_
_entity_poly.entity_id
_entity_poly.type
_entity_poly.pdbx_seq_one_letter_code
_entity_poly.pdbx_strand_id
1 'polypeptide(L)'
;MVLHQQRFSLDHGAFCQTLAQTENLLIVQDLDGVCMELVQDPLSRRLDADYVRATTLFAEHFYVLTNGEHVGKRGVQGIVEQSFGDASFVQQEGLYLPGLAAGGVQWQDRHGKVSHPGVGQTELEFLAAVPEKITNCLKTFFGDRPHSLSPEQLQTGIEASVLDNVASPTANLNTLANLLQDFPQIYRDLQETMAQLLDQLMAEAVAQGLGNSFFVHYAPNLGRDERGKEIIRWAKAGDSGTTDFQFMLRGGVKEAGVLALLNRYYHNRTGQYPLGESFSARQAPPSHQDLLHLVKAQFDPALMPLIIGVGDTVTSQVDEATGEIRRGGSDRQFLQLIQDLGDWGNHGNLVVYVDSSQGEVKNRQPLQLETVAGQTQVVAGPGDMRDREEPLKINVAFPGGHDQYVAAFKQAAQRRRVHFSQ
;
A
#
# COMPACT_ATOMS: atom_id res chain seq x y z
N MET A 1 -22.92 -18.50 -2.50
CA MET A 1 -23.03 -17.18 -3.16
C MET A 1 -21.72 -16.90 -3.88
N VAL A 2 -21.72 -16.16 -4.98
CA VAL A 2 -20.47 -15.79 -5.67
C VAL A 2 -19.69 -14.80 -4.79
N LEU A 3 -18.35 -14.90 -4.71
CA LEU A 3 -17.55 -14.13 -3.75
C LEU A 3 -17.77 -12.61 -3.81
N HIS A 4 -17.93 -12.02 -5.00
CA HIS A 4 -18.17 -10.58 -5.18
C HIS A 4 -19.49 -10.09 -4.55
N GLN A 5 -20.44 -11.01 -4.32
CA GLN A 5 -21.70 -10.69 -3.64
C GLN A 5 -21.59 -10.79 -2.12
N GLN A 6 -20.57 -11.48 -1.61
CA GLN A 6 -20.35 -11.67 -0.18
C GLN A 6 -19.65 -10.46 0.46
N ARG A 7 -19.81 -10.32 1.78
CA ARG A 7 -19.06 -9.38 2.62
C ARG A 7 -18.29 -10.19 3.65
N PHE A 8 -16.98 -9.96 3.75
CA PHE A 8 -16.07 -10.66 4.66
C PHE A 8 -16.14 -12.19 4.58
N SER A 9 -16.22 -12.76 3.37
CA SER A 9 -16.16 -14.21 3.19
C SER A 9 -14.86 -14.77 3.77
N LEU A 10 -14.99 -15.87 4.51
CA LEU A 10 -13.87 -16.69 4.99
C LEU A 10 -13.68 -17.95 4.13
N ASP A 11 -14.37 -18.06 2.98
CA ASP A 11 -14.22 -19.17 2.04
C ASP A 11 -12.96 -19.01 1.17
N HIS A 12 -11.81 -19.25 1.80
CA HIS A 12 -10.51 -19.21 1.12
C HIS A 12 -10.39 -20.29 0.04
N GLY A 13 -11.16 -21.38 0.15
CA GLY A 13 -11.21 -22.43 -0.87
C GLY A 13 -11.78 -21.92 -2.19
N ALA A 14 -12.91 -21.21 -2.14
CA ALA A 14 -13.50 -20.53 -3.29
C ALA A 14 -12.57 -19.46 -3.86
N PHE A 15 -11.90 -18.68 -2.99
CA PHE A 15 -10.93 -17.67 -3.43
C PHE A 15 -9.76 -18.31 -4.21
N CYS A 16 -9.16 -19.39 -3.67
CA CYS A 16 -8.13 -20.15 -4.36
C CYS A 16 -8.60 -20.70 -5.70
N GLN A 17 -9.86 -21.16 -5.77
CA GLN A 17 -10.44 -21.67 -7.02
C GLN A 17 -10.60 -20.55 -8.06
N THR A 18 -11.12 -19.39 -7.66
CA THR A 18 -11.24 -18.21 -8.55
C THR A 18 -9.88 -17.83 -9.13
N LEU A 19 -8.84 -17.71 -8.32
CA LEU A 19 -7.48 -17.43 -8.79
C LEU A 19 -6.94 -18.50 -9.76
N ALA A 20 -7.20 -19.77 -9.46
CA ALA A 20 -6.67 -20.89 -10.22
C ALA A 20 -7.33 -21.06 -11.60
N GLN A 21 -8.63 -20.76 -11.72
CA GLN A 21 -9.44 -21.06 -12.90
C GLN A 21 -9.74 -19.84 -13.80
N THR A 22 -9.53 -18.62 -13.30
CA THR A 22 -9.82 -17.41 -14.10
C THR A 22 -8.70 -17.14 -15.08
N GLU A 23 -9.00 -17.19 -16.39
CA GLU A 23 -8.05 -16.88 -17.45
C GLU A 23 -7.77 -15.37 -17.52
N ASN A 24 -8.81 -14.55 -17.77
CA ASN A 24 -8.70 -13.08 -17.81
C ASN A 24 -8.67 -12.47 -16.40
N LEU A 25 -7.52 -12.58 -15.73
CA LEU A 25 -7.30 -12.20 -14.34
C LEU A 25 -6.23 -11.09 -14.22
N LEU A 26 -6.46 -10.11 -13.35
CA LEU A 26 -5.47 -9.11 -12.92
C LEU A 26 -5.47 -9.00 -11.38
N ILE A 27 -4.36 -9.32 -10.74
CA ILE A 27 -4.14 -9.23 -9.30
C ILE A 27 -3.27 -8.01 -9.04
N VAL A 28 -3.78 -7.09 -8.22
CA VAL A 28 -3.09 -5.89 -7.76
C VAL A 28 -3.07 -5.92 -6.24
N GLN A 29 -1.89 -5.99 -5.64
CA GLN A 29 -1.76 -6.12 -4.19
C GLN A 29 -0.75 -5.15 -3.58
N ASP A 30 -1.00 -4.72 -2.35
CA ASP A 30 0.07 -4.16 -1.51
C ASP A 30 1.04 -5.27 -1.06
N LEU A 31 2.06 -4.87 -0.29
CA LEU A 31 3.15 -5.70 0.19
C LEU A 31 3.10 -5.88 1.70
N ASP A 32 3.44 -4.81 2.43
CA ASP A 32 3.45 -4.74 3.88
C ASP A 32 2.07 -5.09 4.46
N GLY A 33 2.01 -6.00 5.43
CA GLY A 33 0.76 -6.48 6.02
C GLY A 33 -0.03 -7.45 5.14
N VAL A 34 0.26 -7.53 3.84
CA VAL A 34 -0.42 -8.43 2.88
C VAL A 34 0.34 -9.73 2.69
N CYS A 35 1.56 -9.66 2.16
CA CYS A 35 2.40 -10.85 1.90
C CYS A 35 3.65 -10.93 2.77
N MET A 36 3.85 -9.95 3.64
CA MET A 36 4.89 -9.91 4.65
C MET A 36 4.35 -9.24 5.91
N GLU A 37 4.97 -9.50 7.05
CA GLU A 37 4.56 -8.92 8.33
C GLU A 37 4.70 -7.39 8.37
N LEU A 38 3.80 -6.72 9.10
CA LEU A 38 3.99 -5.32 9.50
C LEU A 38 5.00 -5.24 10.65
N VAL A 39 6.20 -4.80 10.32
CA VAL A 39 7.32 -4.61 11.26
C VAL A 39 7.58 -3.14 11.57
N GLN A 40 8.24 -2.86 12.70
CA GLN A 40 8.62 -1.51 13.09
C GLN A 40 9.77 -0.97 12.23
N ASP A 41 10.83 -1.77 12.02
CA ASP A 41 11.95 -1.43 11.14
C ASP A 41 11.81 -2.19 9.81
N PRO A 42 11.61 -1.50 8.67
CA PRO A 42 11.57 -2.13 7.36
C PRO A 42 12.76 -3.05 7.03
N LEU A 43 13.92 -2.90 7.68
CA LEU A 43 15.07 -3.79 7.50
C LEU A 43 14.85 -5.20 8.07
N SER A 44 13.87 -5.40 8.96
CA SER A 44 13.57 -6.72 9.53
C SER A 44 12.55 -7.52 8.72
N ARG A 45 11.99 -6.92 7.65
CA ARG A 45 11.02 -7.57 6.76
C ARG A 45 11.57 -8.88 6.21
N ARG A 46 10.69 -9.86 6.08
CA ARG A 46 10.98 -11.15 5.46
C ARG A 46 9.88 -11.49 4.47
N LEU A 47 10.27 -12.16 3.39
CA LEU A 47 9.36 -12.68 2.39
C LEU A 47 9.65 -14.16 2.18
N ASP A 48 8.58 -14.95 2.05
CA ASP A 48 8.68 -16.38 1.78
C ASP A 48 9.14 -16.61 0.32
N ALA A 49 10.26 -17.30 0.13
CA ALA A 49 10.80 -17.62 -1.20
C ALA A 49 9.83 -18.47 -2.04
N ASP A 50 9.04 -19.36 -1.41
CA ASP A 50 8.03 -20.14 -2.11
C ASP A 50 6.84 -19.29 -2.53
N TYR A 51 6.53 -18.22 -1.79
CA TYR A 51 5.56 -17.22 -2.22
C TYR A 51 6.06 -16.47 -3.45
N VAL A 52 7.31 -16.02 -3.46
CA VAL A 52 7.92 -15.38 -4.63
C VAL A 52 7.83 -16.29 -5.86
N ARG A 53 8.22 -17.57 -5.71
CA ARG A 53 8.07 -18.58 -6.78
C ARG A 53 6.61 -18.75 -7.20
N ALA A 54 5.65 -18.73 -6.27
CA ALA A 54 4.24 -18.84 -6.62
C ALA A 54 3.76 -17.67 -7.48
N THR A 55 4.30 -16.45 -7.30
CA THR A 55 3.94 -15.30 -8.14
C THR A 55 4.32 -15.47 -9.61
N THR A 56 5.32 -16.30 -9.94
CA THR A 56 5.75 -16.53 -11.33
C THR A 56 4.74 -17.37 -12.11
N LEU A 57 3.96 -18.22 -11.41
CA LEU A 57 2.86 -18.98 -12.01
C LEU A 57 1.65 -18.10 -12.39
N PHE A 58 1.66 -16.84 -11.96
CA PHE A 58 0.73 -15.78 -12.36
C PHE A 58 1.43 -14.73 -13.25
N ALA A 59 2.41 -15.12 -14.06
CA ALA A 59 3.10 -14.23 -14.99
C ALA A 59 2.09 -13.36 -15.78
N GLU A 60 2.33 -12.06 -15.85
CA GLU A 60 1.45 -11.05 -16.50
C GLU A 60 0.04 -10.89 -15.91
N HIS A 61 -0.30 -11.64 -14.86
CA HIS A 61 -1.56 -11.53 -14.12
C HIS A 61 -1.38 -10.93 -12.72
N PHE A 62 -0.14 -10.80 -12.25
CA PHE A 62 0.17 -10.38 -10.88
C PHE A 62 1.08 -9.17 -10.88
N TYR A 63 0.70 -8.15 -10.12
CA TYR A 63 1.49 -6.95 -9.89
C TYR A 63 1.37 -6.47 -8.45
N VAL A 64 2.47 -5.98 -7.92
CA VAL A 64 2.48 -5.25 -6.64
C VAL A 64 2.19 -3.77 -6.90
N LEU A 65 1.56 -3.12 -5.94
CA LEU A 65 1.24 -1.70 -5.93
C LEU A 65 1.40 -1.15 -4.51
N THR A 66 2.57 -0.59 -4.23
CA THR A 66 2.97 -0.17 -2.89
C THR A 66 3.39 1.30 -2.80
N ASN A 67 3.31 1.87 -1.61
CA ASN A 67 3.88 3.19 -1.31
C ASN A 67 5.37 3.13 -0.94
N GLY A 68 5.87 1.93 -0.57
CA GLY A 68 7.30 1.66 -0.43
C GLY A 68 8.03 1.70 -1.77
N GLU A 69 9.30 1.28 -1.80
CA GLU A 69 10.11 1.24 -3.03
C GLU A 69 10.65 -0.15 -3.33
N HIS A 70 10.88 -0.42 -4.61
CA HIS A 70 11.56 -1.62 -5.07
C HIS A 70 13.06 -1.57 -4.74
N VAL A 71 13.68 -0.39 -4.84
CA VAL A 71 15.13 -0.20 -4.66
C VAL A 71 15.46 0.53 -3.37
N GLY A 72 16.75 0.67 -3.09
CA GLY A 72 17.26 1.33 -1.89
C GLY A 72 17.50 0.35 -0.74
N LYS A 73 18.05 0.86 0.36
CA LYS A 73 18.48 0.04 1.50
C LYS A 73 17.36 -0.81 2.10
N ARG A 74 16.12 -0.31 2.03
CA ARG A 74 14.90 -0.92 2.56
C ARG A 74 13.91 -1.33 1.46
N GLY A 75 14.40 -1.37 0.22
CA GLY A 75 13.60 -1.71 -0.94
C GLY A 75 13.28 -3.20 -1.00
N VAL A 76 12.21 -3.52 -1.74
CA VAL A 76 11.71 -4.89 -1.92
C VAL A 76 12.75 -5.82 -2.56
N GLN A 77 13.61 -5.31 -3.45
CA GLN A 77 14.67 -6.10 -4.08
C GLN A 77 15.54 -6.80 -3.03
N GLY A 78 16.06 -6.06 -2.05
CA GLY A 78 16.92 -6.63 -1.00
C GLY A 78 16.22 -7.70 -0.15
N ILE A 79 14.91 -7.54 0.08
CA ILE A 79 14.09 -8.53 0.81
C ILE A 79 13.96 -9.82 -0.01
N VAL A 80 13.70 -9.70 -1.31
CA VAL A 80 13.65 -10.85 -2.24
C VAL A 80 15.02 -11.53 -2.30
N GLU A 81 16.10 -10.78 -2.53
CA GLU A 81 17.47 -11.31 -2.56
C GLU A 81 17.82 -12.07 -1.28
N GLN A 82 17.49 -11.52 -0.11
CA GLN A 82 17.70 -12.17 1.18
C GLN A 82 16.93 -13.49 1.31
N SER A 83 15.72 -13.58 0.77
CA SER A 83 14.91 -14.81 0.81
C SER A 83 15.54 -15.98 0.03
N PHE A 84 16.34 -15.69 -1.00
CA PHE A 84 17.05 -16.69 -1.81
C PHE A 84 18.54 -16.84 -1.45
N GLY A 85 19.14 -15.83 -0.81
CA GLY A 85 20.57 -15.80 -0.47
C GLY A 85 21.50 -15.54 -1.66
N ASP A 86 20.97 -15.24 -2.85
CA ASP A 86 21.75 -15.00 -4.07
C ASP A 86 21.03 -14.02 -5.01
N ALA A 87 21.52 -12.78 -5.06
CA ALA A 87 20.98 -11.73 -5.91
C ALA A 87 21.14 -12.00 -7.42
N SER A 88 22.24 -12.66 -7.81
CA SER A 88 22.47 -13.01 -9.23
C SER A 88 21.46 -14.05 -9.69
N PHE A 89 21.18 -15.04 -8.85
CA PHE A 89 20.13 -16.03 -9.10
C PHE A 89 18.75 -15.37 -9.23
N VAL A 90 18.39 -14.47 -8.30
CA VAL A 90 17.09 -13.76 -8.34
C VAL A 90 16.89 -12.99 -9.64
N GLN A 91 17.91 -12.27 -10.09
CA GLN A 91 17.86 -11.50 -11.32
C GLN A 91 17.75 -12.40 -12.57
N GLN A 92 18.59 -13.44 -12.66
CA GLN A 92 18.63 -14.35 -13.81
C GLN A 92 17.32 -15.11 -13.98
N GLU A 93 16.73 -15.58 -12.88
CA GLU A 93 15.49 -16.36 -12.88
C GLU A 93 14.21 -15.50 -12.95
N GLY A 94 14.34 -14.17 -12.93
CA GLY A 94 13.18 -13.27 -13.00
C GLY A 94 12.29 -13.35 -11.76
N LEU A 95 12.91 -13.36 -10.57
CA LEU A 95 12.22 -13.57 -9.29
C LEU A 95 11.85 -12.28 -8.57
N TYR A 96 12.14 -11.10 -9.12
CA TYR A 96 11.65 -9.86 -8.53
C TYR A 96 10.14 -9.74 -8.69
N LEU A 97 9.48 -9.15 -7.69
CA LEU A 97 8.04 -8.87 -7.75
C LEU A 97 7.80 -7.73 -8.75
N PRO A 98 7.07 -7.95 -9.86
CA PRO A 98 6.82 -6.91 -10.84
C PRO A 98 5.70 -5.99 -10.36
N GLY A 99 5.71 -4.75 -10.81
CA GLY A 99 4.63 -3.80 -10.54
C GLY A 99 5.12 -2.40 -10.24
N LEU A 100 4.29 -1.68 -9.50
CA LEU A 100 4.49 -0.27 -9.19
C LEU A 100 4.78 -0.05 -7.70
N ALA A 101 5.70 0.85 -7.45
CA ALA A 101 6.10 1.31 -6.13
C ALA A 101 6.09 2.86 -6.11
N ALA A 102 6.42 3.46 -4.96
CA ALA A 102 6.30 4.89 -4.69
C ALA A 102 4.90 5.43 -5.05
N GLY A 103 3.86 4.66 -4.73
CA GLY A 103 2.47 4.99 -5.02
C GLY A 103 2.09 4.94 -6.51
N GLY A 104 2.93 4.40 -7.40
CA GLY A 104 2.57 4.30 -8.82
C GLY A 104 3.61 4.85 -9.80
N VAL A 105 4.67 5.51 -9.32
CA VAL A 105 5.64 6.20 -10.19
C VAL A 105 6.92 5.42 -10.43
N GLN A 106 7.22 4.40 -9.62
CA GLN A 106 8.39 3.55 -9.81
C GLN A 106 7.95 2.19 -10.37
N TRP A 107 8.31 1.91 -11.62
CA TRP A 107 8.02 0.63 -12.27
C TRP A 107 9.19 -0.34 -12.11
N GLN A 108 8.90 -1.61 -11.87
CA GLN A 108 9.86 -2.72 -11.90
C GLN A 108 9.33 -3.90 -12.72
N ASP A 109 10.19 -4.51 -13.53
CA ASP A 109 9.94 -5.82 -14.14
C ASP A 109 10.50 -6.99 -13.31
N ARG A 110 10.22 -8.23 -13.75
CA ARG A 110 10.64 -9.44 -13.04
C ARG A 110 12.17 -9.62 -12.94
N HIS A 111 12.95 -8.93 -13.78
CA HIS A 111 14.41 -8.99 -13.79
C HIS A 111 15.06 -7.82 -13.02
N GLY A 112 14.26 -7.05 -12.28
CA GLY A 112 14.75 -5.99 -11.41
C GLY A 112 15.11 -4.70 -12.17
N LYS A 113 14.68 -4.57 -13.44
CA LYS A 113 14.86 -3.32 -14.17
C LYS A 113 13.85 -2.29 -13.67
N VAL A 114 14.36 -1.21 -13.12
CA VAL A 114 13.54 -0.12 -12.55
C VAL A 114 13.54 1.11 -13.44
N SER A 115 12.40 1.77 -13.53
CA SER A 115 12.23 3.08 -14.18
C SER A 115 11.22 3.95 -13.44
N HIS A 116 11.20 5.25 -13.76
CA HIS A 116 10.28 6.22 -13.15
C HIS A 116 9.44 6.96 -14.21
N PRO A 117 8.41 6.32 -14.81
CA PRO A 117 7.69 6.90 -15.93
C PRO A 117 7.01 8.24 -15.61
N GLY A 118 7.38 9.28 -16.37
CA GLY A 118 6.83 10.63 -16.22
C GLY A 118 7.47 11.49 -15.14
N VAL A 119 8.57 11.04 -14.53
CA VAL A 119 9.30 11.76 -13.48
C VAL A 119 10.52 12.47 -14.08
N GLY A 120 10.71 13.74 -13.70
CA GLY A 120 11.84 14.56 -14.15
C GLY A 120 13.06 14.46 -13.22
N GLN A 121 14.25 14.69 -13.79
CA GLN A 121 15.52 14.64 -13.05
C GLN A 121 15.57 15.65 -11.88
N THR A 122 15.08 16.87 -12.09
CA THR A 122 15.04 17.92 -11.04
C THR A 122 14.13 17.53 -9.86
N GLU A 123 13.06 16.75 -10.11
CA GLU A 123 12.20 16.25 -9.03
C GLU A 123 12.96 15.22 -8.18
N LEU A 124 13.69 14.30 -8.81
CA LEU A 124 14.51 13.30 -8.11
C LEU A 124 15.65 13.94 -7.31
N GLU A 125 16.29 14.98 -7.86
CA GLU A 125 17.34 15.74 -7.16
C GLU A 125 16.81 16.44 -5.90
N PHE A 126 15.59 17.01 -5.97
CA PHE A 126 14.95 17.59 -4.80
C PHE A 126 14.68 16.53 -3.73
N LEU A 127 14.16 15.35 -4.12
CA LEU A 127 13.84 14.26 -3.18
C LEU A 127 15.09 13.68 -2.51
N ALA A 128 16.23 13.63 -3.22
CA ALA A 128 17.49 13.12 -2.67
C ALA A 128 17.98 13.89 -1.43
N ALA A 129 17.59 15.15 -1.26
CA ALA A 129 17.95 15.97 -0.10
C ALA A 129 17.00 15.78 1.12
N VAL A 130 15.82 15.18 0.93
CA VAL A 130 14.80 15.06 1.97
C VAL A 130 15.24 14.18 3.15
N PRO A 131 15.87 13.01 2.97
CA PRO A 131 16.30 12.17 4.08
C PRO A 131 17.24 12.87 5.09
N GLU A 132 18.15 13.71 4.58
CA GLU A 132 19.05 14.50 5.44
C GLU A 132 18.27 15.54 6.26
N LYS A 133 17.28 16.20 5.65
CA LYS A 133 16.40 17.15 6.34
C LYS A 133 15.58 16.48 7.44
N ILE A 134 15.04 15.28 7.20
CA ILE A 134 14.36 14.47 8.23
C ILE A 134 15.33 14.15 9.36
N THR A 135 16.54 13.66 9.05
CA THR A 135 17.57 13.32 10.04
C THR A 135 17.89 14.51 10.95
N ASN A 136 18.12 15.69 10.36
CA ASN A 136 18.45 16.91 11.10
C ASN A 136 17.27 17.40 11.94
N CYS A 137 16.04 17.28 11.44
CA CYS A 137 14.83 17.62 12.18
C CYS A 137 14.66 16.73 13.41
N LEU A 138 14.83 15.41 13.26
CA LEU A 138 14.79 14.46 14.38
C LEU A 138 15.87 14.75 15.42
N LYS A 139 17.13 14.96 15.01
CA LYS A 139 18.22 15.31 15.93
C LYS A 139 17.93 16.59 16.72
N THR A 140 17.40 17.61 16.05
CA THR A 140 17.03 18.89 16.68
C THR A 140 15.90 18.70 17.69
N PHE A 141 14.83 17.98 17.30
CA PHE A 141 13.68 17.71 18.16
C PHE A 141 14.07 17.08 19.50
N PHE A 142 14.94 16.07 19.47
CA PHE A 142 15.42 15.40 20.68
C PHE A 142 16.51 16.20 21.41
N GLY A 143 17.32 16.99 20.71
CA GLY A 143 18.35 17.85 21.32
C GLY A 143 17.78 18.98 22.20
N ASP A 144 16.58 19.47 21.87
CA ASP A 144 15.97 20.63 22.54
C ASP A 144 15.09 20.26 23.76
N ARG A 145 14.95 18.97 24.08
CA ARG A 145 13.95 18.48 25.04
C ARG A 145 14.52 17.42 25.99
N PRO A 146 14.18 17.45 27.29
CA PRO A 146 14.47 16.34 28.19
C PRO A 146 13.75 15.07 27.76
N HIS A 147 14.48 13.98 27.60
CA HIS A 147 13.96 12.64 27.34
C HIS A 147 14.77 11.57 28.08
N SER A 148 14.19 10.40 28.32
CA SER A 148 14.86 9.29 29.03
C SER A 148 15.62 8.32 28.12
N LEU A 149 15.57 8.51 26.79
CA LEU A 149 16.25 7.64 25.83
C LEU A 149 17.77 7.76 25.94
N SER A 150 18.49 6.63 25.90
CA SER A 150 19.95 6.63 25.82
C SER A 150 20.42 7.18 24.45
N PRO A 151 21.67 7.67 24.35
CA PRO A 151 22.25 8.09 23.07
C PRO A 151 22.16 7.01 21.98
N GLU A 152 22.35 5.74 22.35
CA GLU A 152 22.27 4.59 21.44
C GLU A 152 20.83 4.35 20.97
N GLN A 153 19.86 4.34 21.89
CA GLN A 153 18.45 4.17 21.56
C GLN A 153 17.97 5.28 20.61
N LEU A 154 18.40 6.51 20.88
CA LEU A 154 18.06 7.66 20.04
C LEU A 154 18.67 7.53 18.65
N GLN A 155 19.96 7.18 18.56
CA GLN A 155 20.63 7.03 17.27
C GLN A 155 19.97 5.92 16.42
N THR A 156 19.71 4.75 17.01
CA THR A 156 19.00 3.66 16.33
C THR A 156 17.59 4.08 15.92
N GLY A 157 16.86 4.79 16.79
CA GLY A 157 15.53 5.30 16.48
C GLY A 157 15.53 6.27 15.30
N ILE A 158 16.49 7.19 15.24
CA ILE A 158 16.64 8.14 14.12
C ILE A 158 17.00 7.40 12.83
N GLU A 159 17.97 6.49 12.86
CA GLU A 159 18.40 5.74 11.68
C GLU A 159 17.29 4.85 11.11
N ALA A 160 16.50 4.21 11.98
CA ALA A 160 15.33 3.44 11.59
C ALA A 160 14.23 4.33 10.99
N SER A 161 14.11 5.57 11.49
CA SER A 161 13.04 6.47 11.06
C SER A 161 13.25 7.12 9.70
N VAL A 162 14.49 7.22 9.23
CA VAL A 162 14.81 7.87 7.96
C VAL A 162 14.86 6.83 6.85
N LEU A 163 13.80 6.80 6.03
CA LEU A 163 13.75 5.98 4.83
C LEU A 163 14.21 6.80 3.62
N ASP A 164 15.38 6.45 3.09
CA ASP A 164 16.09 7.06 1.97
C ASP A 164 15.57 6.63 0.60
N ASN A 165 14.25 6.48 0.51
CA ASN A 165 13.49 6.17 -0.70
C ASN A 165 13.72 7.28 -1.76
N VAL A 166 13.95 6.90 -3.01
CA VAL A 166 14.34 7.80 -4.12
C VAL A 166 13.20 8.71 -4.59
N ALA A 167 11.98 8.17 -4.65
CA ALA A 167 10.75 8.77 -5.15
C ALA A 167 9.70 9.03 -4.05
N SER A 168 9.86 8.41 -2.87
CA SER A 168 8.97 8.58 -1.71
C SER A 168 9.72 8.65 -0.36
N PRO A 169 10.68 9.58 -0.18
CA PRO A 169 11.39 9.74 1.09
C PRO A 169 10.39 9.88 2.25
N THR A 170 10.65 9.12 3.32
CA THR A 170 9.67 8.90 4.38
C THR A 170 10.32 9.03 5.75
N ALA A 171 9.65 9.73 6.67
CA ALA A 171 9.88 9.58 8.10
C ALA A 171 8.94 8.50 8.64
N ASN A 172 9.48 7.32 8.95
CA ASN A 172 8.77 6.20 9.57
C ASN A 172 8.97 6.25 11.09
N LEU A 173 7.94 6.60 11.83
CA LEU A 173 8.06 6.84 13.27
C LEU A 173 7.77 5.60 14.10
N ASN A 174 7.68 4.39 13.53
CA ASN A 174 7.29 3.19 14.27
C ASN A 174 8.26 2.88 15.42
N THR A 175 9.57 2.87 15.15
CA THR A 175 10.59 2.60 16.17
C THR A 175 10.55 3.65 17.30
N LEU A 176 10.39 4.93 16.94
CA LEU A 176 10.28 6.02 17.91
C LEU A 176 8.97 5.95 18.71
N ALA A 177 7.86 5.53 18.10
CA ALA A 177 6.58 5.31 18.79
C ALA A 177 6.72 4.30 19.92
N ASN A 178 7.41 3.19 19.64
CA ASN A 178 7.68 2.15 20.63
C ASN A 178 8.59 2.65 21.76
N LEU A 179 9.67 3.36 21.42
CA LEU A 179 10.59 3.95 22.40
C LEU A 179 9.92 5.02 23.28
N LEU A 180 8.90 5.70 22.76
CA LEU A 180 8.17 6.78 23.44
C LEU A 180 6.78 6.36 23.94
N GLN A 181 6.49 5.05 24.04
CA GLN A 181 5.16 4.56 24.45
C GLN A 181 4.71 5.12 25.82
N ASP A 182 5.66 5.31 26.74
CA ASP A 182 5.41 5.87 28.09
C ASP A 182 5.37 7.41 28.09
N PHE A 183 5.64 8.05 26.96
CA PHE A 183 5.68 9.50 26.77
C PHE A 183 4.80 9.94 25.58
N PRO A 184 3.48 9.65 25.60
CA PRO A 184 2.61 9.86 24.45
C PRO A 184 2.55 11.31 23.97
N GLN A 185 2.71 12.29 24.87
CA GLN A 185 2.75 13.70 24.47
C GLN A 185 4.03 14.05 23.68
N ILE A 186 5.20 13.51 24.07
CA ILE A 186 6.44 13.72 23.32
C ILE A 186 6.30 13.12 21.93
N TYR A 187 5.70 11.93 21.82
CA TYR A 187 5.47 11.30 20.53
C TYR A 187 4.48 12.08 19.65
N ARG A 188 3.43 12.65 20.22
CA ARG A 188 2.53 13.56 19.50
C ARG A 188 3.24 14.81 19.01
N ASP A 189 4.05 15.46 19.85
CA ASP A 189 4.82 16.64 19.46
C ASP A 189 5.81 16.32 18.33
N LEU A 190 6.34 15.10 18.29
CA LEU A 190 7.17 14.60 17.20
C LEU A 190 6.37 14.50 15.89
N GLN A 191 5.14 13.96 15.92
CA GLN A 191 4.25 13.93 14.75
C GLN A 191 3.97 15.35 14.23
N GLU A 192 3.72 16.30 15.12
CA GLU A 192 3.48 17.70 14.75
C GLU A 192 4.73 18.33 14.10
N THR A 193 5.91 18.03 14.64
CA THR A 193 7.20 18.49 14.11
C THR A 193 7.47 17.92 12.71
N MET A 194 7.21 16.63 12.50
CA MET A 194 7.35 16.01 11.18
C MET A 194 6.36 16.59 10.16
N ALA A 195 5.10 16.83 10.56
CA ALA A 195 4.12 17.48 9.68
C ALA A 195 4.58 18.88 9.24
N GLN A 196 5.13 19.67 10.17
CA GLN A 196 5.68 21.00 9.87
C GLN A 196 6.88 20.93 8.92
N LEU A 197 7.78 19.95 9.09
CA LEU A 197 8.88 19.73 8.14
C LEU A 197 8.35 19.48 6.73
N LEU A 198 7.31 18.65 6.58
CA LEU A 198 6.75 18.35 5.27
C LEU A 198 6.08 19.58 4.63
N ASP A 199 5.39 20.42 5.40
CA ASP A 199 4.87 21.70 4.90
C ASP A 199 6.01 22.66 4.48
N GLN A 200 7.14 22.67 5.19
CA GLN A 200 8.33 23.43 4.79
C GLN A 200 8.93 22.92 3.47
N LEU A 201 9.05 21.61 3.30
CA LEU A 201 9.49 20.99 2.05
C LEU A 201 8.58 21.37 0.87
N MET A 202 7.25 21.41 1.09
CA MET A 202 6.31 21.89 0.08
C MET A 202 6.58 23.36 -0.31
N ALA A 203 6.86 24.23 0.66
CA ALA A 203 7.19 25.62 0.39
C ALA A 203 8.53 25.79 -0.34
N GLU A 204 9.55 25.01 0.02
CA GLU A 204 10.84 24.97 -0.67
C GLU A 204 10.69 24.51 -2.12
N ALA A 205 9.88 23.48 -2.38
CA ALA A 205 9.59 23.01 -3.73
C ALA A 205 8.92 24.12 -4.56
N VAL A 206 7.96 24.86 -4.00
CA VAL A 206 7.35 26.02 -4.68
C VAL A 206 8.41 27.06 -5.04
N ALA A 207 9.32 27.39 -4.11
CA ALA A 207 10.39 28.37 -4.35
C ALA A 207 11.37 27.94 -5.45
N GLN A 208 11.54 26.64 -5.68
CA GLN A 208 12.37 26.07 -6.74
C GLN A 208 11.62 25.81 -8.07
N GLY A 209 10.36 26.26 -8.18
CA GLY A 209 9.54 26.04 -9.37
C GLY A 209 8.92 24.64 -9.50
N LEU A 210 8.98 23.84 -8.43
CA LEU A 210 8.46 22.48 -8.33
C LEU A 210 7.13 22.41 -7.55
N GLY A 211 6.39 23.52 -7.47
CA GLY A 211 5.17 23.62 -6.66
C GLY A 211 4.03 22.64 -7.02
N ASN A 212 4.09 22.04 -8.21
CA ASN A 212 3.13 21.03 -8.67
C ASN A 212 3.71 19.61 -8.72
N SER A 213 4.93 19.41 -8.22
CA SER A 213 5.64 18.12 -8.34
C SER A 213 5.40 17.17 -7.18
N PHE A 214 4.97 17.67 -6.02
CA PHE A 214 4.91 16.87 -4.79
C PHE A 214 3.57 16.97 -4.07
N PHE A 215 3.35 16.03 -3.15
CA PHE A 215 2.29 16.03 -2.17
C PHE A 215 2.76 15.29 -0.90
N VAL A 216 2.00 15.44 0.18
CA VAL A 216 2.26 14.75 1.45
C VAL A 216 1.28 13.60 1.61
N HIS A 217 1.80 12.41 1.92
CA HIS A 217 1.02 11.23 2.24
C HIS A 217 1.28 10.79 3.68
N TYR A 218 0.22 10.45 4.40
CA TYR A 218 0.23 9.95 5.77
C TYR A 218 -0.33 8.53 5.81
N ALA A 219 0.35 7.62 6.51
CA ALA A 219 -0.17 6.27 6.74
C ALA A 219 -0.11 5.88 8.23
N PRO A 220 -1.24 5.41 8.82
CA PRO A 220 -2.62 5.60 8.35
C PRO A 220 -3.03 7.09 8.33
N ASN A 221 -4.05 7.43 7.55
CA ASN A 221 -4.72 8.73 7.53
C ASN A 221 -6.23 8.59 7.82
N LEU A 222 -6.91 9.73 7.99
CA LEU A 222 -8.36 9.83 8.20
C LEU A 222 -9.10 10.36 6.97
N GLY A 223 -8.57 10.15 5.77
CA GLY A 223 -9.09 10.71 4.53
C GLY A 223 -8.50 12.09 4.23
N ARG A 224 -9.27 12.95 3.57
CA ARG A 224 -8.84 14.29 3.13
C ARG A 224 -9.77 15.38 3.65
N ASP A 225 -9.22 16.57 3.88
CA ASP A 225 -9.98 17.77 4.21
C ASP A 225 -10.63 18.42 2.97
N GLU A 226 -11.36 19.51 3.18
CA GLU A 226 -12.01 20.28 2.10
C GLU A 226 -11.03 20.87 1.07
N ARG A 227 -9.73 20.94 1.42
CA ARG A 227 -8.66 21.41 0.53
C ARG A 227 -7.95 20.26 -0.19
N GLY A 228 -8.38 19.02 0.04
CA GLY A 228 -7.79 17.82 -0.54
C GLY A 228 -6.50 17.36 0.15
N LYS A 229 -6.12 17.94 1.30
CA LYS A 229 -4.96 17.49 2.08
C LYS A 229 -5.34 16.29 2.95
N GLU A 230 -4.44 15.32 3.07
CA GLU A 230 -4.67 14.19 3.97
C GLU A 230 -4.72 14.62 5.43
N ILE A 231 -5.62 14.00 6.19
CA ILE A 231 -5.82 14.28 7.62
C ILE A 231 -5.00 13.29 8.44
N ILE A 232 -4.08 13.82 9.25
CA ILE A 232 -3.26 13.04 10.19
C ILE A 232 -4.16 12.37 11.24
N ARG A 233 -3.88 11.09 11.52
CA ARG A 233 -4.41 10.40 12.70
C ARG A 233 -3.44 10.62 13.86
N TRP A 234 -3.68 11.63 14.68
CA TRP A 234 -2.79 11.91 15.82
C TRP A 234 -2.72 10.75 16.80
N ALA A 235 -1.52 10.53 17.35
CA ALA A 235 -1.29 9.51 18.36
C ALA A 235 -2.13 9.77 19.63
N LYS A 236 -2.54 8.68 20.27
CA LYS A 236 -3.25 8.65 21.55
C LYS A 236 -2.63 7.59 22.44
N ALA A 237 -3.00 7.57 23.72
CA ALA A 237 -2.55 6.50 24.61
C ALA A 237 -2.93 5.12 24.04
N GLY A 238 -1.92 4.28 23.78
CA GLY A 238 -2.10 2.94 23.20
C GLY A 238 -2.32 2.87 21.68
N ASP A 239 -2.25 4.00 20.97
CA ASP A 239 -2.43 4.08 19.51
C ASP A 239 -1.39 5.02 18.92
N SER A 240 -0.48 4.49 18.09
CA SER A 240 0.56 5.30 17.45
C SER A 240 0.01 6.27 16.40
N GLY A 241 -1.23 6.10 15.94
CA GLY A 241 -1.79 6.95 14.89
C GLY A 241 -1.00 6.84 13.58
N THR A 242 -0.78 7.98 12.91
CA THR A 242 0.05 8.10 11.70
C THR A 242 1.51 7.87 12.07
N THR A 243 2.13 6.86 11.47
CA THR A 243 3.55 6.56 11.68
C THR A 243 4.40 6.89 10.47
N ASP A 244 3.84 6.84 9.26
CA ASP A 244 4.56 7.21 8.05
C ASP A 244 4.19 8.62 7.59
N PHE A 245 5.22 9.44 7.44
CA PHE A 245 5.15 10.81 6.92
C PHE A 245 5.96 10.83 5.62
N GLN A 246 5.28 10.68 4.49
CA GLN A 246 5.90 10.49 3.18
C GLN A 246 5.81 11.76 2.34
N PHE A 247 6.92 12.17 1.75
CA PHE A 247 6.98 13.26 0.79
C PHE A 247 7.08 12.67 -0.61
N MET A 248 5.98 12.68 -1.36
CA MET A 248 5.83 11.88 -2.57
C MET A 248 5.62 12.73 -3.82
N LEU A 249 5.97 12.18 -4.98
CA LEU A 249 5.70 12.77 -6.28
C LEU A 249 4.20 12.84 -6.57
N ARG A 250 3.68 14.00 -6.99
CA ARG A 250 2.27 14.19 -7.37
C ARG A 250 1.87 13.15 -8.42
N GLY A 251 0.71 12.53 -8.23
CA GLY A 251 0.24 11.40 -9.06
C GLY A 251 0.76 10.04 -8.60
N GLY A 252 1.72 9.99 -7.68
CA GLY A 252 2.12 8.77 -6.96
C GLY A 252 1.09 8.36 -5.92
N VAL A 253 -0.12 8.04 -6.39
CA VAL A 253 -1.21 7.48 -5.58
C VAL A 253 -1.67 6.15 -6.16
N LYS A 254 -1.95 5.17 -5.30
CA LYS A 254 -2.19 3.78 -5.72
C LYS A 254 -3.32 3.67 -6.74
N GLU A 255 -4.40 4.43 -6.59
CA GLU A 255 -5.53 4.46 -7.54
C GLU A 255 -5.11 4.84 -8.99
N ALA A 256 -4.14 5.75 -9.15
CA ALA A 256 -3.56 6.05 -10.45
C ALA A 256 -2.69 4.90 -10.98
N GLY A 257 -1.97 4.22 -10.08
CA GLY A 257 -1.22 3.00 -10.37
C GLY A 257 -2.09 1.86 -10.90
N VAL A 258 -3.35 1.72 -10.43
CA VAL A 258 -4.29 0.73 -10.96
C VAL A 258 -4.54 0.94 -12.46
N LEU A 259 -4.75 2.19 -12.90
CA LEU A 259 -4.94 2.50 -14.33
C LEU A 259 -3.69 2.20 -15.15
N ALA A 260 -2.51 2.51 -14.63
CA ALA A 260 -1.24 2.23 -15.31
C ALA A 260 -1.02 0.72 -15.47
N LEU A 261 -1.31 -0.07 -14.43
CA LEU A 261 -1.26 -1.54 -14.49
C LEU A 261 -2.31 -2.10 -15.45
N LEU A 262 -3.55 -1.60 -15.39
CA LEU A 262 -4.62 -2.02 -16.28
C LEU A 262 -4.31 -1.72 -17.75
N ASN A 263 -3.77 -0.54 -18.06
CA ASN A 263 -3.37 -0.16 -19.42
C ASN A 263 -2.28 -1.11 -19.97
N ARG A 264 -1.31 -1.49 -19.14
CA ARG A 264 -0.27 -2.46 -19.51
C ARG A 264 -0.82 -3.88 -19.66
N TYR A 265 -1.67 -4.31 -18.74
CA TYR A 265 -2.35 -5.59 -18.82
C TYR A 265 -3.16 -5.71 -20.12
N TYR A 266 -3.93 -4.67 -20.44
CA TYR A 266 -4.76 -4.62 -21.63
C TYR A 266 -3.91 -4.72 -22.91
N HIS A 267 -2.77 -4.03 -22.96
CA HIS A 267 -1.82 -4.18 -24.06
C HIS A 267 -1.30 -5.60 -24.21
N ASN A 268 -0.92 -6.25 -23.10
CA ASN A 268 -0.42 -7.63 -23.18
C ASN A 268 -1.49 -8.61 -23.72
N ARG A 269 -2.78 -8.30 -23.52
CA ARG A 269 -3.90 -9.12 -24.00
C ARG A 269 -4.36 -8.80 -25.42
N THR A 270 -4.27 -7.53 -25.82
CA THR A 270 -4.94 -7.02 -27.04
C THR A 270 -3.99 -6.39 -28.05
N GLY A 271 -2.75 -6.11 -27.66
CA GLY A 271 -1.78 -5.31 -28.43
C GLY A 271 -2.06 -3.80 -28.42
N GLN A 272 -3.05 -3.33 -27.64
CA GLN A 272 -3.43 -1.91 -27.59
C GLN A 272 -3.23 -1.32 -26.19
N TYR A 273 -2.80 -0.06 -26.15
CA TYR A 273 -2.81 0.74 -24.93
C TYR A 273 -3.98 1.74 -25.00
N PRO A 274 -5.13 1.46 -24.35
CA PRO A 274 -6.28 2.38 -24.36
C PRO A 274 -5.96 3.80 -23.90
N LEU A 275 -4.99 3.93 -22.97
CA LEU A 275 -4.55 5.24 -22.45
C LEU A 275 -3.28 5.77 -23.12
N GLY A 276 -2.76 5.06 -24.14
CA GLY A 276 -1.48 5.32 -24.79
C GLY A 276 -0.30 4.62 -24.12
N GLU A 277 0.74 4.32 -24.90
CA GLU A 277 1.93 3.56 -24.46
C GLU A 277 2.72 4.28 -23.35
N SER A 278 2.72 5.61 -23.38
CA SER A 278 3.44 6.45 -22.40
C SER A 278 2.61 6.78 -21.15
N PHE A 279 1.42 6.20 -20.98
CA PHE A 279 0.57 6.47 -19.83
C PHE A 279 1.26 6.07 -18.52
N SER A 280 1.35 7.00 -17.57
CA SER A 280 1.81 6.75 -16.20
C SER A 280 0.88 7.38 -15.17
N ALA A 281 1.09 7.03 -13.90
CA ALA A 281 0.34 7.58 -12.78
C ALA A 281 0.40 9.13 -12.72
N ARG A 282 1.45 9.75 -13.29
CA ARG A 282 1.62 11.20 -13.39
C ARG A 282 0.60 11.89 -14.30
N GLN A 283 -0.01 11.16 -15.23
CA GLN A 283 -1.00 11.69 -16.18
C GLN A 283 -2.43 11.33 -15.78
N ALA A 284 -2.60 10.50 -14.74
CA ALA A 284 -3.91 10.10 -14.27
C ALA A 284 -4.66 11.28 -13.66
N PRO A 285 -5.99 11.39 -13.89
CA PRO A 285 -6.81 12.38 -13.20
C PRO A 285 -6.71 12.25 -11.67
N PRO A 286 -6.81 13.36 -10.91
CA PRO A 286 -6.60 13.34 -9.46
C PRO A 286 -7.82 12.87 -8.67
N SER A 287 -9.01 12.82 -9.28
CA SER A 287 -10.26 12.47 -8.61
C SER A 287 -10.70 11.05 -8.95
N HIS A 288 -11.29 10.38 -7.98
CA HIS A 288 -11.86 9.03 -8.14
C HIS A 288 -12.87 8.95 -9.29
N GLN A 289 -13.73 9.97 -9.42
CA GLN A 289 -14.75 10.03 -10.46
C GLN A 289 -14.13 10.17 -11.86
N ASP A 290 -13.08 10.99 -12.00
CA ASP A 290 -12.39 11.17 -13.27
C ASP A 290 -11.59 9.93 -13.66
N LEU A 291 -10.99 9.22 -12.68
CA LEU A 291 -10.33 7.92 -12.92
C LEU A 291 -11.33 6.90 -13.48
N LEU A 292 -12.50 6.77 -12.85
CA LEU A 292 -13.57 5.91 -13.34
C LEU A 292 -14.05 6.34 -14.73
N HIS A 293 -14.28 7.64 -14.94
CA HIS A 293 -14.72 8.16 -16.23
C HIS A 293 -13.71 7.85 -17.34
N LEU A 294 -12.42 8.02 -17.07
CA LEU A 294 -11.35 7.72 -18.01
C LEU A 294 -11.36 6.24 -18.42
N VAL A 295 -11.51 5.32 -17.46
CA VAL A 295 -11.60 3.89 -17.79
C VAL A 295 -12.85 3.58 -18.62
N LYS A 296 -14.01 4.10 -18.21
CA LYS A 296 -15.28 3.89 -18.93
C LYS A 296 -15.26 4.41 -20.37
N ALA A 297 -14.49 5.46 -20.63
CA ALA A 297 -14.38 6.07 -21.95
C ALA A 297 -13.41 5.32 -22.89
N GLN A 298 -12.38 4.67 -22.35
CA GLN A 298 -11.27 4.16 -23.16
C GLN A 298 -11.20 2.62 -23.23
N PHE A 299 -11.72 1.91 -22.24
CA PHE A 299 -11.62 0.45 -22.17
C PHE A 299 -12.91 -0.22 -22.66
N ASP A 300 -12.76 -1.31 -23.40
CA ASP A 300 -13.89 -2.18 -23.74
C ASP A 300 -14.25 -3.02 -22.51
N PRO A 301 -15.46 -2.87 -21.93
CA PRO A 301 -15.88 -3.67 -20.80
C PRO A 301 -15.83 -5.17 -21.11
N ALA A 302 -16.04 -5.63 -22.35
CA ALA A 302 -16.02 -7.05 -22.67
C ALA A 302 -14.62 -7.68 -22.57
N LEU A 303 -13.56 -6.88 -22.58
CA LEU A 303 -12.16 -7.31 -22.51
C LEU A 303 -11.55 -7.10 -21.12
N MET A 304 -12.28 -6.46 -20.21
CA MET A 304 -11.81 -6.20 -18.85
C MET A 304 -11.55 -7.51 -18.09
N PRO A 305 -10.42 -7.63 -17.39
CA PRO A 305 -10.18 -8.77 -16.53
C PRO A 305 -11.07 -8.73 -15.29
N LEU A 306 -11.24 -9.89 -14.66
CA LEU A 306 -11.53 -9.93 -13.23
C LEU A 306 -10.35 -9.29 -12.50
N ILE A 307 -10.58 -8.16 -11.83
CA ILE A 307 -9.56 -7.49 -11.03
C ILE A 307 -9.71 -7.90 -9.56
N ILE A 308 -8.60 -8.29 -8.95
CA ILE A 308 -8.52 -8.59 -7.52
C ILE A 308 -7.59 -7.57 -6.87
N GLY A 309 -8.15 -6.75 -5.99
CA GLY A 309 -7.42 -5.80 -5.16
C GLY A 309 -7.16 -6.39 -3.78
N VAL A 310 -5.91 -6.39 -3.32
CA VAL A 310 -5.54 -6.92 -2.00
C VAL A 310 -4.83 -5.83 -1.19
N GLY A 311 -5.34 -5.55 0.01
CA GLY A 311 -4.74 -4.58 0.93
C GLY A 311 -4.96 -4.96 2.39
N ASP A 312 -4.27 -4.27 3.29
CA ASP A 312 -4.33 -4.48 4.74
C ASP A 312 -4.79 -3.20 5.49
N THR A 313 -4.73 -2.04 4.82
CA THR A 313 -4.87 -0.74 5.47
C THR A 313 -6.12 -0.01 4.97
N VAL A 314 -7.22 -0.23 5.70
CA VAL A 314 -8.50 0.46 5.54
C VAL A 314 -8.93 0.96 6.92
N THR A 315 -9.22 2.25 7.07
CA THR A 315 -9.61 2.85 8.35
C THR A 315 -10.93 3.63 8.20
N SER A 316 -11.75 3.61 9.25
CA SER A 316 -12.80 4.60 9.43
C SER A 316 -12.87 5.01 10.90
N GLN A 317 -13.31 6.23 11.16
CA GLN A 317 -13.49 6.77 12.50
C GLN A 317 -14.75 7.63 12.51
N VAL A 318 -15.60 7.42 13.51
CA VAL A 318 -16.72 8.31 13.79
C VAL A 318 -16.33 9.27 14.91
N ASP A 319 -16.36 10.57 14.62
CA ASP A 319 -16.14 11.62 15.60
C ASP A 319 -17.27 11.60 16.64
N GLU A 320 -16.91 11.50 17.93
CA GLU A 320 -17.89 11.33 19.00
C GLU A 320 -18.74 12.58 19.24
N ALA A 321 -18.21 13.77 18.94
CA ALA A 321 -18.88 15.04 19.22
C ALA A 321 -19.83 15.45 18.09
N THR A 322 -19.43 15.20 16.84
CA THR A 322 -20.15 15.65 15.64
C THR A 322 -20.88 14.53 14.93
N GLY A 323 -20.50 13.27 15.15
CA GLY A 323 -20.96 12.13 14.36
C GLY A 323 -20.37 12.09 12.95
N GLU A 324 -19.43 12.99 12.61
CA GLU A 324 -18.76 13.00 11.32
C GLU A 324 -17.99 11.70 11.10
N ILE A 325 -18.20 11.07 9.93
CA ILE A 325 -17.52 9.83 9.55
C ILE A 325 -16.31 10.18 8.67
N ARG A 326 -15.13 9.83 9.14
CA ARG A 326 -13.86 9.98 8.41
C ARG A 326 -13.36 8.63 7.96
N ARG A 327 -12.95 8.51 6.70
CA ARG A 327 -12.56 7.25 6.05
C ARG A 327 -11.21 7.42 5.38
N GLY A 328 -10.25 6.57 5.73
CA GLY A 328 -8.89 6.64 5.20
C GLY A 328 -8.23 5.27 5.08
N GLY A 329 -6.91 5.28 5.10
CA GLY A 329 -6.07 4.10 4.89
C GLY A 329 -5.45 4.10 3.49
N SER A 330 -4.18 3.72 3.42
CA SER A 330 -3.37 3.77 2.19
C SER A 330 -3.95 2.92 1.05
N ASP A 331 -4.73 1.89 1.38
CA ASP A 331 -5.26 0.97 0.37
C ASP A 331 -6.69 1.30 -0.05
N ARG A 332 -7.40 2.11 0.74
CA ARG A 332 -8.83 2.35 0.58
C ARG A 332 -9.20 2.78 -0.84
N GLN A 333 -8.53 3.82 -1.37
CA GLN A 333 -8.94 4.43 -2.63
C GLN A 333 -8.74 3.49 -3.83
N PHE A 334 -7.62 2.75 -3.88
CA PHE A 334 -7.40 1.81 -4.99
C PHE A 334 -8.31 0.58 -4.88
N LEU A 335 -8.59 0.08 -3.67
CA LEU A 335 -9.54 -1.01 -3.45
C LEU A 335 -10.97 -0.59 -3.87
N GLN A 336 -11.37 0.63 -3.50
CA GLN A 336 -12.66 1.18 -3.91
C GLN A 336 -12.74 1.38 -5.43
N LEU A 337 -11.66 1.84 -6.07
CA LEU A 337 -11.60 1.94 -7.53
C LEU A 337 -11.78 0.56 -8.20
N ILE A 338 -11.12 -0.47 -7.70
CA ILE A 338 -11.26 -1.84 -8.21
C ILE A 338 -12.71 -2.35 -8.06
N GLN A 339 -13.36 -2.09 -6.92
CA GLN A 339 -14.77 -2.41 -6.72
C GLN A 339 -15.65 -1.71 -7.76
N ASP A 340 -15.53 -0.39 -7.90
CA ASP A 340 -16.40 0.42 -8.75
C ASP A 340 -16.21 0.10 -10.25
N LEU A 341 -15.00 -0.28 -10.65
CA LEU A 341 -14.73 -0.84 -11.99
C LEU A 341 -15.43 -2.19 -12.21
N GLY A 342 -15.49 -3.02 -11.16
CA GLY A 342 -16.18 -4.30 -11.17
C GLY A 342 -17.68 -4.13 -11.31
N ASP A 343 -18.26 -3.16 -10.59
CA ASP A 343 -19.68 -2.82 -10.66
C ASP A 343 -20.05 -2.23 -12.04
N TRP A 344 -19.20 -1.36 -12.60
CA TRP A 344 -19.42 -0.82 -13.94
C TRP A 344 -19.44 -1.90 -15.02
N GLY A 345 -18.45 -2.78 -15.01
CA GLY A 345 -18.31 -3.80 -16.05
C GLY A 345 -19.06 -5.11 -15.76
N ASN A 346 -19.64 -5.25 -14.57
CA ASN A 346 -20.24 -6.50 -14.06
C ASN A 346 -19.26 -7.70 -14.08
N HIS A 347 -17.98 -7.45 -13.77
CA HIS A 347 -16.92 -8.46 -13.77
C HIS A 347 -16.80 -9.24 -12.46
N GLY A 348 -17.50 -8.80 -11.42
CA GLY A 348 -17.41 -9.42 -10.10
C GLY A 348 -16.02 -9.31 -9.48
N ASN A 349 -15.36 -8.16 -9.65
CA ASN A 349 -14.07 -7.84 -9.02
C ASN A 349 -14.11 -8.13 -7.52
N LEU A 350 -12.95 -8.49 -6.96
CA LEU A 350 -12.82 -8.86 -5.56
C LEU A 350 -11.92 -7.87 -4.82
N VAL A 351 -12.44 -7.35 -3.71
CA VAL A 351 -11.67 -6.64 -2.68
C VAL A 351 -11.33 -7.63 -1.57
N VAL A 352 -10.05 -7.84 -1.35
CA VAL A 352 -9.50 -8.77 -0.37
C VAL A 352 -8.81 -7.97 0.73
N TYR A 353 -9.16 -8.28 1.98
CA TYR A 353 -8.56 -7.68 3.16
C TYR A 353 -7.71 -8.69 3.92
N VAL A 354 -6.46 -8.33 4.21
CA VAL A 354 -5.58 -9.11 5.08
C VAL A 354 -5.50 -8.44 6.44
N ASP A 355 -5.85 -9.17 7.50
CA ASP A 355 -5.81 -8.62 8.86
C ASP A 355 -4.36 -8.58 9.36
N SER A 356 -3.74 -7.42 9.26
CA SER A 356 -2.36 -7.16 9.68
C SER A 356 -2.24 -6.70 11.14
N SER A 357 -3.34 -6.69 11.89
CA SER A 357 -3.38 -6.17 13.28
C SER A 357 -2.51 -6.94 14.29
N GLN A 358 -2.11 -8.17 13.95
CA GLN A 358 -1.24 -8.99 14.77
C GLN A 358 0.24 -8.59 14.70
N GLY A 359 0.61 -7.70 13.78
CA GLY A 359 1.99 -7.24 13.61
C GLY A 359 2.51 -6.35 14.75
N GLU A 360 3.73 -5.85 14.56
CA GLU A 360 4.43 -5.02 15.54
C GLU A 360 3.85 -3.60 15.64
N VAL A 361 3.18 -3.12 14.58
CA VAL A 361 2.62 -1.77 14.49
C VAL A 361 1.21 -1.72 15.09
N LYS A 362 1.01 -0.89 16.13
CA LYS A 362 -0.21 -0.84 16.96
C LYS A 362 -1.23 0.24 16.57
N ASN A 363 -1.59 0.31 15.30
CA ASN A 363 -2.58 1.28 14.78
C ASN A 363 -3.67 0.65 13.88
N ARG A 364 -3.74 -0.69 13.82
CA ARG A 364 -4.74 -1.48 13.10
C ARG A 364 -5.75 -2.09 14.09
N GLN A 365 -7.01 -2.18 13.70
CA GLN A 365 -8.04 -2.86 14.49
C GLN A 365 -8.18 -4.32 14.01
N PRO A 366 -8.11 -5.32 14.90
CA PRO A 366 -8.32 -6.71 14.53
C PRO A 366 -9.76 -6.96 14.09
N LEU A 367 -9.95 -7.85 13.12
CA LEU A 367 -11.27 -8.39 12.81
C LEU A 367 -11.83 -9.13 14.02
N GLN A 368 -13.10 -8.88 14.34
CA GLN A 368 -13.79 -9.65 15.38
C GLN A 368 -14.52 -10.82 14.75
N LEU A 369 -14.27 -12.03 15.25
CA LEU A 369 -14.86 -13.27 14.77
C LEU A 369 -15.80 -13.84 15.83
N GLU A 370 -16.94 -14.35 15.38
CA GLU A 370 -17.84 -15.16 16.21
C GLU A 370 -18.28 -16.41 15.47
N THR A 371 -18.50 -17.49 16.20
CA THR A 371 -19.09 -18.71 15.66
C THR A 371 -20.60 -18.69 15.89
N VAL A 372 -21.37 -18.51 14.81
CA VAL A 372 -22.83 -18.51 14.83
C VAL A 372 -23.33 -19.73 14.05
N ALA A 373 -24.17 -20.55 14.68
CA ALA A 373 -24.70 -21.78 14.09
C ALA A 373 -23.61 -22.73 13.52
N GLY A 374 -22.44 -22.78 14.17
CA GLY A 374 -21.31 -23.64 13.77
C GLY A 374 -20.46 -23.07 12.62
N GLN A 375 -20.75 -21.87 12.14
CA GLN A 375 -19.96 -21.17 11.12
C GLN A 375 -19.27 -19.95 11.74
N THR A 376 -17.96 -19.85 11.55
CA THR A 376 -17.19 -18.65 11.92
C THR A 376 -17.50 -17.54 10.93
N GLN A 377 -17.80 -16.35 11.42
CA GLN A 377 -18.07 -15.15 10.62
C GLN A 377 -17.42 -13.91 11.23
N VAL A 378 -17.15 -12.91 10.40
CA VAL A 378 -16.67 -11.59 10.83
C VAL A 378 -17.87 -10.77 11.33
N VAL A 379 -17.85 -10.36 12.60
CA VAL A 379 -18.90 -9.51 13.21
C VAL A 379 -18.49 -8.04 13.30
N ALA A 380 -17.19 -7.75 13.27
CA ALA A 380 -16.67 -6.39 13.14
C ALA A 380 -15.48 -6.37 12.15
N GLY A 381 -15.55 -5.45 11.19
CA GLY A 381 -14.50 -5.22 10.20
C GLY A 381 -13.37 -4.32 10.72
N PRO A 382 -12.47 -3.87 9.83
CA PRO A 382 -11.29 -3.07 10.21
C PRO A 382 -11.60 -1.58 10.51
N GLY A 383 -12.82 -1.14 10.23
CA GLY A 383 -13.29 0.22 10.49
C GLY A 383 -14.12 0.34 11.77
N ASP A 384 -14.47 1.57 12.12
CA ASP A 384 -15.36 1.88 13.23
C ASP A 384 -16.74 1.23 13.01
N MET A 385 -17.20 0.41 13.96
CA MET A 385 -18.49 -0.29 13.87
C MET A 385 -19.71 0.64 13.75
N ARG A 386 -19.54 1.92 14.09
CA ARG A 386 -20.59 2.95 13.95
C ARG A 386 -20.73 3.42 12.50
N ASP A 387 -19.74 3.20 11.64
CA ASP A 387 -19.80 3.50 10.20
C ASP A 387 -20.65 2.45 9.46
N ARG A 388 -21.97 2.64 9.50
CA ARG A 388 -22.94 1.78 8.81
C ARG A 388 -23.07 2.08 7.32
N GLU A 389 -22.42 3.14 6.85
CA GLU A 389 -22.50 3.66 5.47
C GLU A 389 -21.19 3.44 4.70
N GLU A 390 -20.31 2.55 5.18
CA GLU A 390 -19.04 2.22 4.54
C GLU A 390 -19.26 1.78 3.07
N PRO A 391 -18.81 2.56 2.07
CA PRO A 391 -19.00 2.24 0.66
C PRO A 391 -18.09 1.10 0.17
N LEU A 392 -16.95 0.86 0.83
CA LEU A 392 -16.04 -0.21 0.46
C LEU A 392 -16.56 -1.56 0.98
N LYS A 393 -16.86 -2.45 0.05
CA LYS A 393 -17.30 -3.82 0.30
C LYS A 393 -16.13 -4.79 0.21
N ILE A 394 -15.55 -5.10 1.37
CA ILE A 394 -14.56 -6.18 1.48
C ILE A 394 -15.25 -7.52 1.20
N ASN A 395 -14.85 -8.21 0.14
CA ASN A 395 -15.46 -9.47 -0.28
C ASN A 395 -14.91 -10.68 0.46
N VAL A 396 -13.57 -10.73 0.63
CA VAL A 396 -12.85 -11.83 1.27
C VAL A 396 -11.95 -11.26 2.36
N ALA A 397 -11.89 -11.93 3.51
CA ALA A 397 -11.03 -11.53 4.63
C ALA A 397 -10.10 -12.66 5.06
N PHE A 398 -8.86 -12.32 5.39
CA PHE A 398 -7.84 -13.21 5.94
C PHE A 398 -7.54 -12.82 7.39
N PRO A 399 -8.34 -13.28 8.38
CA PRO A 399 -8.13 -12.96 9.79
C PRO A 399 -6.86 -13.60 10.37
N GLY A 400 -6.29 -14.61 9.70
CA GLY A 400 -5.00 -15.18 10.05
C GLY A 400 -3.81 -14.38 9.51
N GLY A 401 -4.04 -13.17 8.99
CA GLY A 401 -3.02 -12.28 8.47
C GLY A 401 -2.28 -12.81 7.25
N HIS A 402 -1.07 -12.27 7.04
CA HIS A 402 -0.27 -12.52 5.84
C HIS A 402 0.07 -14.00 5.63
N ASP A 403 0.34 -14.77 6.69
CA ASP A 403 0.63 -16.20 6.59
C ASP A 403 -0.53 -16.98 5.95
N GLN A 404 -1.76 -16.68 6.36
CA GLN A 404 -2.96 -17.31 5.80
C GLN A 404 -3.15 -16.95 4.33
N TYR A 405 -2.95 -15.67 3.98
CA TYR A 405 -3.03 -15.19 2.61
C TYR A 405 -1.95 -15.83 1.72
N VAL A 406 -0.69 -15.83 2.17
CA VAL A 406 0.45 -16.44 1.47
C VAL A 406 0.22 -17.94 1.25
N ALA A 407 -0.28 -18.67 2.25
CA ALA A 407 -0.61 -20.08 2.10
C ALA A 407 -1.70 -20.32 1.04
N ALA A 408 -2.77 -19.53 1.06
CA ALA A 408 -3.85 -19.59 0.06
C ALA A 408 -3.34 -19.25 -1.36
N PHE A 409 -2.53 -18.20 -1.49
CA PHE A 409 -1.96 -17.80 -2.77
C PHE A 409 -1.06 -18.88 -3.37
N LYS A 410 -0.17 -19.48 -2.56
CA LYS A 410 0.68 -20.61 -2.99
C LYS A 410 -0.15 -21.80 -3.46
N GLN A 411 -1.23 -22.13 -2.75
CA GLN A 411 -2.15 -23.19 -3.15
C GLN A 411 -2.84 -22.87 -4.49
N ALA A 412 -3.31 -21.64 -4.68
CA ALA A 412 -3.92 -21.20 -5.92
C ALA A 412 -2.95 -21.28 -7.10
N ALA A 413 -1.70 -20.84 -6.92
CA ALA A 413 -0.65 -20.90 -7.93
C ALA A 413 -0.41 -22.34 -8.43
N GLN A 414 -0.32 -23.29 -7.49
CA GLN A 414 -0.15 -24.71 -7.83
C GLN A 414 -1.35 -25.28 -8.61
N ARG A 415 -2.57 -24.93 -8.20
CA ARG A 415 -3.79 -25.34 -8.92
C ARG A 415 -3.85 -24.72 -10.31
N ARG A 416 -3.47 -23.44 -10.46
CA ARG A 416 -3.41 -22.73 -11.75
C ARG A 416 -2.48 -23.44 -12.73
N ARG A 417 -1.28 -23.80 -12.28
CA ARG A 417 -0.31 -24.55 -13.09
C ARG A 417 -0.94 -25.84 -13.64
N VAL A 418 -1.62 -26.61 -12.79
CA VAL A 418 -2.30 -27.85 -13.22
C VAL A 418 -3.43 -27.56 -14.22
N HIS A 419 -4.20 -26.49 -14.00
CA HIS A 419 -5.35 -26.14 -14.83
C HIS A 419 -4.97 -25.70 -16.25
N PHE A 420 -3.93 -24.88 -16.41
CA PHE A 420 -3.51 -24.33 -17.72
C PHE A 420 -2.35 -25.09 -18.38
N SER A 421 -1.81 -26.15 -17.75
CA SER A 421 -0.84 -27.06 -18.37
C SER A 421 -1.50 -28.28 -19.03
N GLN A 422 -2.83 -28.39 -18.94
CA GLN A 422 -3.68 -29.33 -19.68
C GLN A 422 -4.19 -28.65 -20.95
#